data_AF-A0A9N8ENB7-F1
#
_entry.id   AF-A0A9N8ENB7-F1
#
_cell.length_a   1.000
_cell.length_b   1.000
_cell.length_c   1.000
_cell.angle_alpha   90.00
_cell.angle_beta   90.00
_cell.angle_gamma   90.00
#
_symmetry.space_group_name_H-M   'P 1'
#
loop_
_entity.id
_entity.type
_entity.pdbx_description
1 polymer ?
#
loop_
_entity_poly.entity_id
_entity_poly.type
_entity_poly.pdbx_seq_one_letter_code
_entity_poly.pdbx_strand_id
1 'polypeptide(L)'
;MPPLGEDAAVPEDLPRWELSERFGFSGPTDPALDKYVEETATLSKAFHEKYEGKLKDVSLKQVISEYEQISIRRGTVGSYLSLEYDTQLDNDEVKKRKDALGQLQSQTYGDHLEWFSLDLAAMEEADLQVQYEKDPSLKEYKAYIDEERRFKPHNLAKE
;
A
#
# COMPACT_ATOMS: atom_id res chain seq x y z
N MET A 1 12.07 47.63 -14.98
CA MET A 1 11.91 46.40 -14.19
C MET A 1 12.87 46.50 -13.03
N PRO A 2 12.41 46.52 -11.76
CA PRO A 2 13.32 46.50 -10.63
C PRO A 2 13.95 45.10 -10.50
N PRO A 3 15.16 44.99 -9.91
CA PRO A 3 15.88 43.73 -9.78
C PRO A 3 15.20 42.82 -8.75
N LEU A 4 15.08 41.53 -9.08
CA LEU A 4 14.71 40.48 -8.13
C LEU A 4 15.91 40.22 -7.23
N GLY A 5 15.94 40.91 -6.09
CA GLY A 5 16.89 40.67 -5.03
C GLY A 5 16.36 41.28 -3.75
N GLU A 6 15.61 40.50 -2.98
CA GLU A 6 15.71 40.54 -1.52
C GLU A 6 15.08 39.27 -0.96
N ASP A 7 15.80 38.68 -0.01
CA ASP A 7 15.44 37.56 0.84
C ASP A 7 14.08 37.84 1.50
N ALA A 8 12.99 37.45 0.84
CA ALA A 8 11.67 37.52 1.42
C ALA A 8 11.62 36.43 2.50
N ALA A 9 11.96 36.82 3.73
CA ALA A 9 11.83 35.98 4.92
C ALA A 9 10.47 35.28 4.86
N VAL A 10 10.50 33.96 4.73
CA VAL A 10 9.29 33.12 4.76
C VAL A 10 8.58 33.45 6.08
N PRO A 11 7.31 33.88 6.07
CA PRO A 11 6.62 34.19 7.31
C PRO A 11 6.69 32.97 8.23
N GLU A 12 7.19 33.16 9.46
CA GLU A 12 7.36 32.09 10.46
C GLU A 12 6.03 31.41 10.86
N ASP A 13 4.89 31.92 10.39
CA ASP A 13 3.54 31.54 10.81
C ASP A 13 2.61 31.21 9.63
N LEU A 14 3.15 30.57 8.60
CA LEU A 14 2.33 29.97 7.53
C LEU A 14 1.74 28.64 8.01
N PRO A 15 0.46 28.32 7.70
CA PRO A 15 -0.14 27.07 8.10
C PRO A 15 0.67 25.87 7.59
N ARG A 16 0.91 24.91 8.48
CA ARG A 16 1.59 23.64 8.18
C ARG A 16 0.61 22.49 8.31
N TRP A 17 0.90 21.39 7.64
CA TRP A 17 0.17 20.14 7.84
C TRP A 17 0.68 19.45 9.11
N GLU A 18 -0.22 19.16 10.03
CA GLU A 18 0.08 18.35 11.22
C GLU A 18 0.10 16.86 10.84
N LEU A 19 1.22 16.42 10.27
CA LEU A 19 1.39 15.03 9.81
C LEU A 19 1.59 14.07 10.98
N SER A 20 2.20 14.52 12.08
CA SER A 20 2.50 13.68 13.23
C SER A 20 1.25 13.20 13.95
N GLU A 21 0.28 14.09 14.16
CA GLU A 21 -1.01 13.73 14.75
C GLU A 21 -1.82 12.81 13.82
N ARG A 22 -1.81 13.10 12.51
CA ARG A 22 -2.59 12.35 11.53
C ARG A 22 -2.07 10.92 11.30
N PHE A 23 -0.75 10.74 11.25
CA PHE A 23 -0.12 9.47 10.91
C PHE A 23 0.49 8.73 12.09
N GLY A 24 0.68 9.41 13.24
CA GLY A 24 1.29 8.83 14.43
C GLY A 24 2.82 8.71 14.35
N PHE A 25 3.47 9.43 13.43
CA PHE A 25 4.93 9.46 13.27
C PHE A 25 5.46 10.86 13.53
N SER A 26 6.44 10.99 14.42
CA SER A 26 7.08 12.25 14.78
C SER A 26 7.97 12.83 13.67
N GLY A 27 8.36 12.02 12.70
CA GLY A 27 9.22 12.42 11.60
C GLY A 27 9.65 11.25 10.70
N PRO A 28 10.38 11.53 9.61
CA PRO A 28 10.80 10.52 8.63
C PRO A 28 11.79 9.50 9.22
N THR A 29 12.48 9.85 10.30
CA THR A 29 13.43 8.98 11.03
C THR A 29 12.84 8.41 12.32
N ASP A 30 11.52 8.53 12.53
CA ASP A 30 10.84 7.96 13.69
C ASP A 30 10.99 6.42 13.71
N PRO A 31 11.51 5.81 14.78
CA PRO A 31 11.56 4.36 14.94
C PRO A 31 10.18 3.68 14.85
N ALA A 32 9.10 4.38 15.17
CA ALA A 32 7.74 3.88 15.01
C ALA A 32 7.39 3.64 13.53
N LEU A 33 7.91 4.46 12.62
CA LEU A 33 7.73 4.26 11.18
C LEU A 33 8.47 3.01 10.69
N ASP A 34 9.72 2.81 11.13
CA ASP A 34 10.49 1.60 10.80
C ASP A 34 9.76 0.36 11.27
N LYS A 35 9.34 0.34 12.54
CA LYS A 35 8.58 -0.76 13.12
C LYS A 35 7.28 -1.02 12.36
N TYR A 36 6.58 0.03 11.96
CA TYR A 36 5.32 -0.09 11.22
C TYR A 36 5.54 -0.73 9.83
N VAL A 37 6.63 -0.39 9.15
CA VAL A 37 7.04 -0.98 7.87
C VAL A 37 7.46 -2.45 8.04
N GLU A 38 8.27 -2.76 9.05
CA GLU A 38 8.70 -4.13 9.39
C GLU A 38 7.52 -5.06 9.72
N GLU A 39 6.57 -4.57 10.53
CA GLU A 39 5.33 -5.29 10.84
C GLU A 39 4.50 -5.53 9.57
N THR A 40 4.43 -4.54 8.68
CA THR A 40 3.71 -4.68 7.40
C THR A 40 4.36 -5.73 6.50
N ALA A 41 5.69 -5.80 6.46
CA ALA A 41 6.40 -6.85 5.74
C ALA A 41 6.15 -8.24 6.33
N THR A 42 6.14 -8.35 7.66
CA THR A 42 5.83 -9.60 8.37
C THR A 42 4.40 -10.08 8.09
N LEU A 43 3.42 -9.16 8.13
CA LEU A 43 2.03 -9.46 7.78
C LEU A 43 1.90 -9.88 6.31
N SER A 44 2.62 -9.23 5.40
CA SER A 44 2.62 -9.56 3.97
C SER A 44 3.15 -10.97 3.73
N LYS A 45 4.28 -11.32 4.37
CA LYS A 45 4.84 -12.67 4.30
C LYS A 45 3.90 -13.72 4.89
N ALA A 46 3.31 -13.46 6.05
CA ALA A 46 2.35 -14.38 6.66
C ALA A 46 1.10 -14.57 5.78
N PHE A 47 0.63 -13.51 5.13
CA PHE A 47 -0.48 -13.56 4.18
C PHE A 47 -0.15 -14.45 2.97
N HIS A 48 1.05 -14.29 2.40
CA HIS A 48 1.57 -15.11 1.30
C HIS A 48 1.60 -16.60 1.66
N GLU A 49 2.28 -16.97 2.75
CA GLU A 49 2.41 -18.37 3.20
C GLU A 49 1.04 -19.02 3.52
N LYS A 50 0.11 -18.22 4.04
CA LYS A 50 -1.21 -18.68 4.44
C LYS A 50 -2.10 -18.96 3.23
N TYR A 51 -2.08 -18.13 2.19
CA TYR A 51 -3.14 -18.12 1.16
C TYR A 51 -2.72 -18.42 -0.27
N GLU A 52 -1.44 -18.31 -0.62
CA GLU A 52 -1.01 -18.54 -2.01
C GLU A 52 -1.43 -19.92 -2.52
N GLY A 53 -2.05 -19.96 -3.71
CA GLY A 53 -2.55 -21.18 -4.34
C GLY A 53 -3.76 -21.84 -3.65
N LYS A 54 -4.31 -21.24 -2.57
CA LYS A 54 -5.39 -21.83 -1.75
C LYS A 54 -6.69 -21.04 -1.81
N LEU A 55 -6.80 -20.01 -2.66
CA LEU A 55 -7.97 -19.10 -2.71
C LEU A 55 -9.32 -19.79 -2.91
N LYS A 56 -9.32 -20.97 -3.55
CA LYS A 56 -10.55 -21.76 -3.80
C LYS A 56 -11.10 -22.42 -2.54
N ASP A 57 -10.22 -22.76 -1.61
CA ASP A 57 -10.53 -23.58 -0.42
C ASP A 57 -10.78 -22.75 0.84
N VAL A 58 -10.44 -21.46 0.80
CA VAL A 58 -10.61 -20.52 1.91
C VAL A 58 -11.75 -19.53 1.65
N SER A 59 -12.20 -18.80 2.68
CA SER A 59 -13.17 -17.72 2.51
C SER A 59 -12.54 -16.56 1.76
N LEU A 60 -12.99 -16.31 0.52
CA LEU A 60 -12.44 -15.24 -0.30
C LEU A 60 -12.66 -13.85 0.34
N LYS A 61 -13.78 -13.65 1.03
CA LYS A 61 -14.05 -12.40 1.77
C LYS A 61 -12.98 -12.15 2.83
N GLN A 62 -12.63 -13.18 3.61
CA GLN A 62 -11.62 -13.05 4.65
C GLN A 62 -10.27 -12.71 4.05
N VAL A 63 -9.89 -13.39 2.96
CA VAL A 63 -8.61 -13.11 2.27
C VAL A 63 -8.56 -11.68 1.77
N ILE A 64 -9.59 -11.21 1.07
CA ILE A 64 -9.65 -9.83 0.55
C ILE A 64 -9.59 -8.83 1.71
N SER A 65 -10.29 -9.08 2.81
CA SER A 65 -10.25 -8.18 3.97
C SER A 65 -8.87 -8.15 4.64
N GLU A 66 -8.19 -9.30 4.78
CA GLU A 66 -6.81 -9.33 5.29
C GLU A 66 -5.84 -8.59 4.35
N TYR A 67 -5.98 -8.76 3.03
CA TYR A 67 -5.21 -8.03 2.02
C TYR A 67 -5.47 -6.52 2.05
N GLU A 68 -6.73 -6.10 2.23
CA GLU A 68 -7.13 -4.71 2.36
C GLU A 68 -6.43 -4.05 3.55
N GLN A 69 -6.38 -4.71 4.71
CA GLN A 69 -5.68 -4.18 5.88
C GLN A 69 -4.18 -3.98 5.61
N ILE A 70 -3.53 -4.92 4.93
CA ILE A 70 -2.12 -4.76 4.52
C ILE A 70 -1.96 -3.59 3.54
N SER A 71 -2.87 -3.46 2.58
CA SER A 71 -2.87 -2.40 1.58
C SER A 71 -3.06 -1.01 2.21
N ILE A 72 -3.96 -0.89 3.19
CA ILE A 72 -4.14 0.32 4.00
C ILE A 72 -2.83 0.68 4.71
N ARG A 73 -2.19 -0.28 5.38
CA ARG A 73 -0.90 -0.02 6.05
C ARG A 73 0.17 0.48 5.09
N ARG A 74 0.33 -0.16 3.94
CA ARG A 74 1.28 0.26 2.91
C ARG A 74 0.96 1.67 2.39
N GLY A 75 -0.32 1.94 2.11
CA GLY A 75 -0.81 3.24 1.66
C GLY A 75 -0.59 4.36 2.67
N THR A 76 -0.74 4.08 3.97
CA THR A 76 -0.44 5.02 5.07
C THR A 76 1.03 5.46 5.03
N VAL A 77 1.96 4.52 4.92
CA VAL A 77 3.40 4.83 4.86
C VAL A 77 3.74 5.60 3.57
N GLY A 78 3.25 5.17 2.41
CA GLY A 78 3.51 5.86 1.15
C GLY A 78 2.97 7.29 1.16
N SER A 79 1.77 7.49 1.72
CA SER A 79 1.15 8.81 1.88
C SER A 79 1.96 9.68 2.84
N TYR A 80 2.34 9.15 4.00
CA TYR A 80 3.15 9.88 4.97
C TYR A 80 4.48 10.34 4.35
N LEU A 81 5.23 9.44 3.73
CA LEU A 81 6.54 9.74 3.13
C LEU A 81 6.43 10.75 1.98
N SER A 82 5.37 10.67 1.17
CA SER A 82 5.17 11.65 0.10
C SER A 82 4.90 13.04 0.68
N LEU A 83 3.96 13.14 1.62
CA LEU A 83 3.57 14.42 2.21
C LEU A 83 4.72 15.04 3.02
N GLU A 84 5.46 14.22 3.78
CA GLU A 84 6.63 14.67 4.55
C GLU A 84 7.70 15.26 3.61
N TYR A 85 8.00 14.57 2.51
CA TYR A 85 8.94 15.07 1.51
C TYR A 85 8.48 16.37 0.86
N ASP A 86 7.17 16.51 0.56
CA ASP A 86 6.62 17.73 -0.03
C ASP A 86 6.77 18.96 0.91
N THR A 87 6.92 18.75 2.23
CA THR A 87 7.22 19.84 3.18
C THR A 87 8.70 20.24 3.21
N GLN A 88 9.60 19.41 2.69
CA GLN A 88 11.05 19.51 2.83
C GLN A 88 11.79 19.11 1.54
N LEU A 89 11.39 19.69 0.41
CA LEU A 89 11.90 19.31 -0.93
C LEU A 89 13.42 19.45 -1.09
N ASP A 90 14.04 20.40 -0.38
CA ASP A 90 15.49 20.65 -0.42
C ASP A 90 16.28 19.82 0.61
N ASN A 91 15.61 18.92 1.35
CA ASN A 91 16.23 18.07 2.36
C ASN A 91 16.62 16.70 1.78
N ASP A 92 17.91 16.55 1.44
CA ASP A 92 18.47 15.31 0.90
C ASP A 92 18.31 14.09 1.83
N GLU A 93 18.28 14.29 3.15
CA GLU A 93 18.08 13.20 4.12
C GLU A 93 16.66 12.64 4.03
N VAL A 94 15.67 13.52 3.97
CA VAL A 94 14.24 13.15 3.82
C VAL A 94 14.02 12.44 2.50
N LYS A 95 14.63 12.94 1.42
CA LYS A 95 14.60 12.31 0.10
C LYS A 95 15.17 10.88 0.13
N LYS A 96 16.39 10.73 0.66
CA LYS A 96 17.06 9.43 0.78
C LYS A 96 16.25 8.45 1.62
N ARG A 97 15.62 8.95 2.69
CA ARG A 97 14.77 8.16 3.58
C ARG A 97 13.50 7.68 2.88
N LYS A 98 12.81 8.56 2.15
CA LYS A 98 11.66 8.23 1.32
C LYS A 98 12.02 7.15 0.29
N ASP A 99 13.14 7.32 -0.42
CA ASP A 99 13.59 6.36 -1.44
C ASP A 99 13.89 4.99 -0.82
N ALA A 100 14.60 4.94 0.32
CA ALA A 100 14.93 3.70 1.00
C ALA A 100 13.68 2.93 1.47
N LEU A 101 12.74 3.61 2.11
CA LEU A 101 11.49 2.99 2.56
C LEU A 101 10.57 2.63 1.38
N GLY A 102 10.51 3.45 0.34
CA GLY A 102 9.78 3.15 -0.90
C GLY A 102 10.32 1.91 -1.61
N GLN A 103 11.65 1.73 -1.63
CA GLN A 103 12.26 0.51 -2.16
C GLN A 103 11.86 -0.72 -1.35
N LEU A 104 11.92 -0.66 -0.02
CA LEU A 104 11.51 -1.77 0.86
C LEU A 104 10.02 -2.11 0.67
N GLN A 105 9.15 -1.10 0.52
CA GLN A 105 7.73 -1.32 0.24
C GLN A 105 7.47 -1.97 -1.12
N SER A 106 8.29 -1.65 -2.12
CA SER A 106 8.18 -2.22 -3.47
C SER A 106 8.64 -3.67 -3.47
N GLN A 107 9.76 -3.97 -2.81
CA GLN A 107 10.25 -5.34 -2.62
C GLN A 107 9.22 -6.21 -1.87
N THR A 108 8.72 -5.74 -0.74
CA THR A 108 7.70 -6.45 0.06
C THR A 108 6.47 -6.79 -0.78
N TYR A 109 6.05 -5.90 -1.69
CA TYR A 109 4.90 -6.13 -2.55
C TYR A 109 5.17 -7.19 -3.62
N GLY A 110 6.28 -7.06 -4.35
CA GLY A 110 6.66 -8.03 -5.37
C GLY A 110 6.86 -9.43 -4.78
N ASP A 111 7.50 -9.52 -3.61
CA ASP A 111 7.85 -10.80 -3.00
C ASP A 111 6.65 -11.53 -2.37
N HIS A 112 5.65 -10.79 -1.86
CA HIS A 112 4.64 -11.37 -0.97
C HIS A 112 3.18 -11.04 -1.30
N LEU A 113 2.90 -10.09 -2.19
CA LEU A 113 1.54 -9.59 -2.41
C LEU A 113 1.10 -9.61 -3.88
N GLU A 114 2.02 -9.48 -4.83
CA GLU A 114 1.72 -9.48 -6.27
C GLU A 114 0.97 -10.75 -6.72
N TRP A 115 1.26 -11.90 -6.11
CA TRP A 115 0.58 -13.16 -6.44
C TRP A 115 -0.95 -13.07 -6.27
N PHE A 116 -1.44 -12.22 -5.37
CA PHE A 116 -2.85 -12.19 -4.99
C PHE A 116 -3.74 -11.66 -6.11
N SER A 117 -3.36 -10.54 -6.74
CA SER A 117 -4.07 -9.99 -7.91
C SER A 117 -4.07 -11.00 -9.05
N LEU A 118 -2.93 -11.65 -9.29
CA LEU A 118 -2.77 -12.67 -10.33
C LEU A 118 -3.67 -13.90 -10.08
N ASP A 119 -3.63 -14.45 -8.88
CA ASP A 119 -4.43 -15.63 -8.52
C ASP A 119 -5.93 -15.31 -8.52
N LEU A 120 -6.33 -14.14 -8.02
CA LEU A 120 -7.73 -13.68 -8.03
C LEU A 120 -8.24 -13.49 -9.46
N ALA A 121 -7.44 -12.86 -10.33
CA ALA A 121 -7.76 -12.71 -11.74
C ALA A 121 -7.85 -14.07 -12.45
N ALA A 122 -7.00 -15.03 -12.07
CA ALA A 122 -6.97 -16.36 -12.66
C ALA A 122 -8.12 -17.27 -12.21
N MET A 123 -8.80 -16.98 -11.10
CA MET A 123 -9.90 -17.82 -10.60
C MET A 123 -10.94 -18.13 -11.69
N GLU A 124 -11.48 -19.35 -11.70
CA GLU A 124 -12.55 -19.71 -12.63
C GLU A 124 -13.87 -19.09 -12.18
N GLU A 125 -14.74 -18.76 -13.14
CA GLU A 125 -16.05 -18.15 -12.83
C GLU A 125 -16.90 -19.04 -11.91
N ALA A 126 -16.82 -20.36 -12.10
CA ALA A 126 -17.50 -21.33 -11.25
C ALA A 126 -17.01 -21.28 -9.79
N ASP A 127 -15.70 -21.12 -9.56
CA ASP A 127 -15.13 -21.04 -8.21
C ASP A 127 -15.59 -19.75 -7.50
N LEU A 128 -15.65 -18.63 -8.23
CA LEU A 128 -16.16 -17.36 -7.69
C LEU A 128 -17.65 -17.44 -7.36
N GLN A 129 -18.45 -18.05 -8.23
CA GLN A 129 -19.88 -18.21 -7.98
C GLN A 129 -20.13 -19.01 -6.69
N VAL A 130 -19.36 -20.09 -6.46
CA VAL A 130 -19.40 -20.84 -5.21
C VAL A 130 -19.04 -19.96 -4.00
N GLN A 131 -18.06 -19.06 -4.12
CA GLN A 131 -17.70 -18.13 -3.04
C GLN A 131 -18.82 -17.12 -2.76
N TYR A 132 -19.46 -16.56 -3.79
CA TYR A 132 -20.61 -15.66 -3.63
C TYR A 132 -21.82 -16.33 -2.98
N GLU A 133 -22.06 -17.62 -3.29
CA GLU A 133 -23.14 -18.40 -2.69
C GLU A 133 -22.85 -18.74 -1.22
N LYS A 134 -21.60 -19.08 -0.89
CA LYS A 134 -21.16 -19.36 0.48
C LYS A 134 -21.23 -18.13 1.38
N ASP A 135 -20.83 -16.97 0.86
CA ASP A 135 -20.85 -15.70 1.59
C ASP A 135 -21.45 -14.57 0.75
N PRO A 136 -22.77 -14.30 0.90
CA PRO A 136 -23.45 -13.23 0.18
C PRO A 136 -22.90 -11.82 0.47
N SER A 137 -22.11 -11.62 1.54
CA SER A 137 -21.49 -10.33 1.82
C SER A 137 -20.23 -10.09 0.99
N LEU A 138 -19.67 -11.11 0.34
CA LEU A 138 -18.58 -10.96 -0.64
C LEU A 138 -18.94 -10.00 -1.78
N LYS A 139 -20.23 -9.81 -2.07
CA LYS A 139 -20.72 -8.85 -3.07
C LYS A 139 -20.24 -7.42 -2.84
N GLU A 140 -19.89 -7.04 -1.60
CA GLU A 140 -19.31 -5.74 -1.27
C GLU A 140 -17.98 -5.52 -1.99
N TYR A 141 -17.23 -6.58 -2.25
CA TYR A 141 -15.96 -6.58 -2.98
C TYR A 141 -16.13 -6.88 -4.48
N LYS A 142 -17.35 -7.01 -5.01
CA LYS A 142 -17.55 -7.39 -6.41
C LYS A 142 -16.85 -6.45 -7.39
N ALA A 143 -16.97 -5.14 -7.18
CA ALA A 143 -16.34 -4.14 -8.05
C ALA A 143 -14.80 -4.28 -8.05
N TYR A 144 -14.21 -4.58 -6.90
CA TYR A 144 -12.78 -4.85 -6.78
C TYR A 144 -12.39 -6.13 -7.53
N ILE A 145 -13.11 -7.24 -7.31
CA ILE A 145 -12.86 -8.53 -7.97
C ILE A 145 -12.99 -8.40 -9.49
N ASP A 146 -14.01 -7.69 -9.98
CA ASP A 146 -14.22 -7.46 -11.42
C ASP A 146 -13.06 -6.68 -12.04
N GLU A 147 -12.53 -5.68 -11.32
CA GLU A 147 -11.40 -4.88 -11.79
C GLU A 147 -10.10 -5.69 -11.88
N GLU A 148 -9.78 -6.48 -10.86
CA GLU A 148 -8.62 -7.40 -10.88
C GLU A 148 -8.72 -8.39 -12.06
N ARG A 149 -9.92 -8.93 -12.31
CA ARG A 149 -10.15 -9.86 -13.44
C ARG A 149 -10.07 -9.20 -14.80
N ARG A 150 -10.35 -7.90 -14.92
CA ARG A 150 -10.19 -7.16 -16.17
C ARG A 150 -8.77 -7.25 -16.69
N PHE A 151 -7.79 -7.33 -15.80
CA PHE A 151 -6.37 -7.44 -16.15
C PHE A 151 -5.93 -8.86 -16.55
N LYS A 152 -6.76 -9.90 -16.34
CA LYS A 152 -6.44 -11.30 -16.71
C LYS A 152 -5.83 -11.46 -18.12
N PRO A 153 -6.32 -10.81 -19.20
CA PRO A 153 -5.75 -10.94 -20.54
C PRO A 153 -4.36 -10.30 -20.71
N HIS A 154 -3.97 -9.43 -19.79
CA HIS A 154 -2.74 -8.66 -19.80
C HIS A 154 -1.71 -9.16 -18.78
N ASN A 155 -2.08 -10.14 -17.95
CA ASN A 155 -1.19 -10.72 -16.95
C ASN A 155 -0.09 -11.55 -17.65
N LEU A 156 1.14 -11.41 -17.17
CA LEU A 156 2.24 -12.28 -17.57
C LEU A 156 1.97 -13.71 -17.05
N ALA A 157 2.33 -14.71 -17.84
CA ALA A 157 2.30 -16.09 -17.36
C ALA A 157 3.33 -16.27 -16.24
N LYS A 158 2.97 -17.00 -15.18
CA LYS A 158 3.96 -17.46 -14.18
C LYS A 158 4.91 -18.43 -14.89
N GLU A 159 6.21 -18.11 -14.94
CA GLU A 159 7.27 -19.04 -15.35
C GLU A 159 7.64 -20.00 -14.20
#